data_AF-A0A2T4JEU7-F1
#
_entry.id   AF-A0A2T4JEU7-F1
#
_cell.length_a   1.000
_cell.length_b   1.000
_cell.length_c   1.000
_cell.angle_alpha   90.00
_cell.angle_beta   90.00
_cell.angle_gamma   90.00
#
_symmetry.space_group_name_H-M   'P 1'
#
loop_
_entity.id
_entity.type
_entity.pdbx_description
1 polymer ?
#
loop_
_entity_poly.entity_id
_entity_poly.type
_entity_poly.pdbx_seq_one_letter_code
_entity_poly.pdbx_strand_id
1 'polypeptide(L)'
;MDLIVTPHGDGYQASYGSKTWRAAVGRGGIAVKGGEGDGISPIGCWPIRRVFYRADRLAGPPTSAFPCTPIDPADGWCDAPDHPEYNRLVRLPFAASHEEMWREDHLYDIVVVLGQNDDPVVAGAGSAIFLHVARAEYSPTAGCAALSLTDLQDFLSEATPDTLLCFKAQ
;
A
#
# COMPACT_ATOMS: atom_id res chain seq x y z
N MET A 1 -13.31 10.41 -7.53
CA MET A 1 -13.89 9.32 -6.70
C MET A 1 -12.73 8.68 -5.97
N ASP A 2 -12.98 8.15 -4.77
CA ASP A 2 -11.91 7.64 -3.89
C ASP A 2 -12.14 6.16 -3.58
N LEU A 3 -11.04 5.42 -3.41
CA LEU A 3 -11.07 4.07 -2.91
C LEU A 3 -11.24 4.12 -1.39
N ILE A 4 -12.39 3.73 -0.88
CA ILE A 4 -12.72 3.79 0.55
C ILE A 4 -12.67 2.40 1.15
N VAL A 5 -11.73 2.18 2.08
CA VAL A 5 -11.57 0.96 2.86
C VAL A 5 -12.24 1.12 4.23
N THR A 6 -13.18 0.25 4.55
CA THR A 6 -14.00 0.29 5.77
C THR A 6 -14.19 -1.11 6.37
N PRO A 7 -14.48 -1.22 7.68
CA PRO A 7 -14.99 -2.46 8.26
C PRO A 7 -16.30 -2.89 7.59
N HIS A 8 -16.47 -4.19 7.38
CA HIS A 8 -17.69 -4.77 6.82
C HIS A 8 -17.89 -6.20 7.37
N GLY A 9 -18.90 -6.38 8.22
CA GLY A 9 -19.09 -7.63 8.98
C GLY A 9 -17.87 -7.93 9.84
N ASP A 10 -17.39 -9.17 9.79
CA ASP A 10 -16.19 -9.62 10.51
C ASP A 10 -14.86 -9.31 9.77
N GLY A 11 -14.91 -8.53 8.68
CA GLY A 11 -13.76 -8.22 7.85
C GLY A 11 -13.75 -6.78 7.35
N TYR A 12 -13.12 -6.57 6.19
CA TYR A 12 -13.00 -5.26 5.57
C TYR A 12 -13.39 -5.32 4.10
N GLN A 13 -13.86 -4.18 3.60
CA GLN A 13 -14.24 -3.99 2.21
C GLN A 13 -13.60 -2.71 1.68
N ALA A 14 -13.22 -2.72 0.41
CA ALA A 14 -12.90 -1.52 -0.34
C ALA A 14 -14.02 -1.21 -1.32
N SER A 15 -14.37 0.07 -1.46
CA SER A 15 -15.41 0.54 -2.38
C SER A 15 -14.88 1.66 -3.28
N TYR A 16 -15.29 1.66 -4.54
CA TYR A 16 -14.96 2.70 -5.51
C TYR A 16 -16.13 2.83 -6.50
N GLY A 17 -16.82 3.97 -6.49
CA GLY A 17 -18.06 4.15 -7.26
C GLY A 17 -19.12 3.12 -6.83
N SER A 18 -19.60 2.32 -7.79
CA SER A 18 -20.56 1.23 -7.52
C SER A 18 -19.89 -0.13 -7.24
N LYS A 19 -18.56 -0.22 -7.32
CA LYS A 19 -17.82 -1.46 -7.11
C LYS A 19 -17.40 -1.63 -5.67
N THR A 20 -17.37 -2.89 -5.24
CA THR A 20 -16.93 -3.27 -3.90
C THR A 20 -16.14 -4.55 -3.94
N TRP A 21 -15.03 -4.61 -3.22
CA TRP A 21 -14.14 -5.76 -3.14
C TRP A 21 -13.82 -6.09 -1.68
N ARG A 22 -13.51 -7.35 -1.40
CA ARG A 22 -12.97 -7.72 -0.09
C ARG A 22 -11.60 -7.09 0.10
N ALA A 23 -11.32 -6.60 1.31
CA ALA A 23 -10.02 -6.03 1.65
C ALA A 23 -9.43 -6.69 2.90
N ALA A 24 -8.10 -6.63 3.01
CA ALA A 24 -7.37 -6.79 4.26
C ALA A 24 -6.80 -5.44 4.67
N VAL A 25 -6.64 -5.26 5.98
CA VAL A 25 -5.99 -4.09 6.57
C VAL A 25 -4.99 -4.55 7.63
N GLY A 26 -4.30 -3.60 8.26
CA GLY A 26 -3.38 -3.89 9.34
C GLY A 26 -4.00 -4.71 10.48
N ARG A 27 -3.18 -5.53 11.15
CA ARG A 27 -3.60 -6.33 12.33
C ARG A 27 -4.20 -5.50 13.48
N GLY A 28 -3.86 -4.21 13.56
CA GLY A 28 -4.44 -3.24 14.49
C GLY A 28 -5.74 -2.61 14.01
N GLY A 29 -6.26 -3.02 12.85
CA GLY A 29 -7.45 -2.47 12.22
C GLY A 29 -7.24 -1.08 11.64
N ILE A 30 -8.35 -0.37 11.44
CA ILE A 30 -8.36 1.02 11.00
C ILE A 30 -8.49 1.92 12.23
N ALA A 31 -7.45 2.71 12.50
CA ALA A 31 -7.39 3.55 13.71
C ALA A 31 -6.49 4.78 13.49
N VAL A 32 -6.45 5.67 14.49
CA VAL A 32 -5.42 6.72 14.51
C VAL A 32 -4.05 6.07 14.67
N LYS A 33 -3.11 6.42 13.80
CA LYS A 33 -1.75 5.88 13.81
C LYS A 33 -1.07 6.23 15.15
N GLY A 34 -0.55 5.21 15.83
CA GLY A 34 0.19 5.35 17.08
C GLY A 34 1.71 5.43 16.87
N GLY A 35 2.20 4.97 15.72
CA GLY A 35 3.60 5.11 15.33
C GLY A 35 4.07 3.98 14.40
N GLU A 36 5.39 3.84 14.26
CA GLU A 36 6.00 2.75 13.51
C GLU A 36 5.66 1.38 14.12
N GLY A 37 5.34 0.40 13.29
CA GLY A 37 5.10 -0.99 13.72
C GLY A 37 3.84 -1.23 14.56
N ASP A 38 2.95 -0.25 14.73
CA ASP A 38 1.70 -0.39 15.48
C ASP A 38 0.69 -1.38 14.86
N GLY A 39 0.87 -1.74 13.58
CA GLY A 39 -0.02 -2.63 12.86
C GLY A 39 -1.29 -1.95 12.37
N ILE A 40 -1.42 -0.63 12.50
CA ILE A 40 -2.64 0.13 12.18
C ILE A 40 -2.60 0.61 10.74
N SER A 41 -3.72 0.39 10.04
CA SER A 41 -4.05 1.14 8.83
C SER A 41 -4.61 2.51 9.22
N PRO A 42 -3.91 3.61 8.89
CA PRO A 42 -4.21 4.91 9.47
C PRO A 42 -5.56 5.45 8.96
N ILE A 43 -6.39 6.01 9.84
CA ILE A 43 -7.58 6.77 9.43
C ILE A 43 -7.14 8.02 8.66
N GLY A 44 -7.71 8.23 7.48
CA GLY A 44 -7.38 9.38 6.63
C GLY A 44 -7.54 9.06 5.15
N CYS A 45 -7.17 10.01 4.30
CA CYS A 45 -7.16 9.88 2.85
C CYS A 45 -5.80 10.34 2.30
N TRP A 46 -5.22 9.56 1.39
CA TRP A 46 -3.92 9.84 0.81
C TRP A 46 -3.95 9.79 -0.71
N PRO A 47 -3.22 10.68 -1.39
CA PRO A 47 -3.05 10.59 -2.83
C PRO A 47 -2.27 9.33 -3.18
N ILE A 48 -2.62 8.71 -4.30
CA ILE A 48 -1.81 7.64 -4.89
C ILE A 48 -0.66 8.29 -5.66
N ARG A 49 0.58 7.93 -5.30
CA ARG A 49 1.78 8.53 -5.90
C ARG A 49 2.22 7.81 -7.16
N ARG A 50 2.27 6.49 -7.11
CA ARG A 50 2.70 5.61 -8.21
C ARG A 50 2.41 4.16 -7.92
N VAL A 51 2.57 3.35 -8.95
CA VAL A 51 2.44 1.89 -8.89
C VAL A 51 3.79 1.25 -9.21
N PHE A 52 4.23 0.37 -8.32
CA PHE A 52 5.30 -0.58 -8.58
C PHE A 52 4.73 -1.93 -8.96
N TYR A 53 5.39 -2.67 -9.84
CA TYR A 53 4.92 -3.99 -10.26
C TYR A 53 6.05 -4.96 -10.61
N ARG A 54 5.79 -6.26 -10.49
CA ARG A 54 6.72 -7.34 -10.86
C ARG A 54 6.64 -7.68 -12.34
N ALA A 55 7.53 -7.08 -13.14
CA ALA A 55 7.58 -7.30 -14.59
C ALA A 55 7.90 -8.74 -15.01
N ASP A 56 8.46 -9.56 -14.10
CA ASP A 56 8.70 -10.99 -14.28
C ASP A 56 7.47 -11.86 -13.97
N ARG A 57 6.45 -11.32 -13.29
CA ARG A 57 5.24 -12.05 -12.88
C ARG A 57 3.99 -11.61 -13.63
N LEU A 58 3.96 -10.36 -14.11
CA LEU A 58 2.84 -9.80 -14.86
C LEU A 58 3.16 -9.76 -16.36
N ALA A 59 2.14 -9.92 -17.21
CA ALA A 59 2.29 -9.84 -18.66
C ALA A 59 2.66 -8.43 -19.18
N GLY A 60 2.55 -7.41 -18.33
CA GLY A 60 2.87 -6.01 -18.63
C GLY A 60 2.58 -5.10 -17.43
N PRO A 61 2.82 -3.79 -17.56
CA PRO A 61 2.42 -2.83 -16.53
C PRO A 61 0.90 -2.88 -16.33
N PRO A 62 0.40 -2.69 -15.08
CA PRO A 62 -1.03 -2.53 -14.84
C PRO A 62 -1.60 -1.38 -15.67
N THR A 63 -2.83 -1.55 -16.18
CA THR A 63 -3.59 -0.44 -16.75
C THR A 63 -3.94 0.51 -15.62
N SER A 64 -3.38 1.72 -15.65
CA SER A 64 -3.45 2.67 -14.53
C SER A 64 -3.27 4.09 -15.04
N ALA A 65 -3.97 5.04 -14.41
CA ALA A 65 -3.73 6.47 -14.63
C ALA A 65 -2.48 7.00 -13.91
N PHE A 66 -1.90 6.20 -13.00
CA PHE A 66 -0.71 6.56 -12.24
C PHE A 66 0.56 6.02 -12.90
N PRO A 67 1.73 6.67 -12.69
CA PRO A 67 2.99 6.15 -13.20
C PRO A 67 3.28 4.73 -12.70
N CYS A 68 3.46 3.79 -13.63
CA CYS A 68 3.83 2.40 -13.35
C CYS A 68 5.34 2.20 -13.55
N THR A 69 6.04 1.67 -12.55
CA THR A 69 7.48 1.38 -12.59
C THR A 69 7.73 -0.08 -12.23
N PRO A 70 8.52 -0.85 -13.01
CA PRO A 70 8.94 -2.18 -12.60
C PRO A 70 9.71 -2.11 -11.27
N ILE A 71 9.43 -3.04 -10.35
CA ILE A 71 10.30 -3.25 -9.18
C ILE A 71 11.62 -3.82 -9.68
N ASP A 72 12.73 -3.28 -9.20
CA ASP A 72 14.06 -3.85 -9.40
C ASP A 72 14.46 -4.70 -8.17
N PRO A 73 15.21 -5.81 -8.34
CA PRO A 73 15.64 -6.66 -7.23
C PRO A 73 16.42 -5.95 -6.11
N ALA A 74 17.03 -4.80 -6.41
CA ALA A 74 17.73 -3.99 -5.43
C ALA A 74 16.91 -2.78 -4.96
N ASP A 75 15.60 -2.76 -5.16
CA ASP A 75 14.71 -1.78 -4.54
C ASP A 75 14.35 -2.18 -3.11
N GLY A 76 14.46 -1.23 -2.20
CA GLY A 76 13.94 -1.32 -0.84
C GLY A 76 13.16 -0.08 -0.45
N TRP A 77 12.42 -0.13 0.65
CA TRP A 77 11.74 1.02 1.24
C TRP A 77 12.20 1.22 2.67
N CYS A 78 12.83 2.35 2.98
CA CYS A 78 13.38 2.58 4.31
C CYS A 78 12.27 2.81 5.33
N ASP A 79 12.28 2.01 6.40
CA ASP A 79 11.33 2.09 7.52
C ASP A 79 12.00 2.50 8.84
N ALA A 80 13.28 2.89 8.79
CA ALA A 80 14.08 3.34 9.93
C ALA A 80 13.79 4.82 10.28
N PRO A 81 13.12 5.14 11.42
CA PRO A 81 12.69 6.51 11.74
C PRO A 81 13.83 7.52 11.95
N ASP A 82 15.00 7.04 12.32
CA ASP A 82 16.20 7.82 12.59
C ASP A 82 17.07 8.05 11.34
N HIS A 83 16.67 7.49 10.19
CA HIS A 83 17.42 7.59 8.95
C HIS A 83 16.96 8.78 8.08
N PRO A 84 17.87 9.52 7.40
CA PRO A 84 17.49 10.63 6.51
C PRO A 84 16.59 10.25 5.33
N GLU A 85 16.64 8.99 4.91
CA GLU A 85 15.79 8.42 3.86
C GLU A 85 14.53 7.71 4.39
N TYR A 86 14.15 7.96 5.65
CA TYR A 86 12.94 7.37 6.23
C TYR A 86 11.71 7.56 5.33
N ASN A 87 10.93 6.49 5.19
CA ASN A 87 9.74 6.39 4.36
C ASN A 87 9.95 6.76 2.88
N ARG A 88 11.08 6.34 2.31
CA ARG A 88 11.41 6.53 0.89
C ARG A 88 11.95 5.26 0.25
N LEU A 89 11.84 5.22 -1.08
CA LEU A 89 12.52 4.23 -1.90
C LEU A 89 14.04 4.40 -1.79
N VAL A 90 14.74 3.30 -1.53
CA VAL A 90 16.20 3.21 -1.41
C VAL A 90 16.73 2.06 -2.27
N ARG A 91 18.06 2.02 -2.45
CA ARG A 91 18.74 0.97 -3.21
C ARG A 91 19.53 0.05 -2.29
N LEU A 92 19.46 -1.25 -2.54
CA LEU A 92 20.15 -2.30 -1.81
C LEU A 92 21.58 -2.53 -2.37
N PRO A 93 22.56 -2.93 -1.52
CA PRO A 93 22.44 -3.15 -0.09
C PRO A 93 22.27 -1.83 0.68
N PHE A 94 21.38 -1.83 1.66
CA PHE A 94 21.05 -0.67 2.48
C PHE A 94 21.17 -1.05 3.96
N ALA A 95 21.96 -0.29 4.72
CA ALA A 95 22.36 -0.71 6.07
C ALA A 95 21.29 -0.48 7.15
N ALA A 96 20.48 0.59 7.00
CA ALA A 96 19.38 0.86 7.91
C ALA A 96 18.20 -0.08 7.64
N SER A 97 17.26 -0.15 8.59
CA SER A 97 16.05 -0.95 8.42
C SER A 97 15.28 -0.54 7.15
N HIS A 98 14.80 -1.55 6.43
CA HIS A 98 14.05 -1.39 5.20
C HIS A 98 13.18 -2.62 4.90
N GLU A 99 12.09 -2.38 4.17
CA GLU A 99 11.38 -3.44 3.46
C GLU A 99 12.09 -3.74 2.13
N GLU A 100 12.23 -5.02 1.78
CA GLU A 100 12.60 -5.42 0.43
C GLU A 100 11.39 -5.32 -0.49
N MET A 101 11.52 -4.61 -1.61
CA MET A 101 10.41 -4.48 -2.57
C MET A 101 10.29 -5.72 -3.45
N TRP A 102 11.41 -6.39 -3.73
CA TRP A 102 11.44 -7.63 -4.52
C TRP A 102 11.16 -8.85 -3.65
N ARG A 103 9.88 -9.04 -3.31
CA ARG A 103 9.45 -10.12 -2.40
C ARG A 103 9.21 -11.44 -3.13
N GLU A 104 9.60 -12.55 -2.50
CA GLU A 104 9.26 -13.89 -3.00
C GLU A 104 7.78 -14.21 -2.81
N ASP A 105 7.15 -13.73 -1.73
CA ASP A 105 5.69 -13.82 -1.58
C ASP A 105 5.00 -12.81 -2.51
N HIS A 106 3.96 -13.25 -3.22
CA HIS A 106 3.27 -12.51 -4.30
C HIS A 106 2.59 -11.19 -3.88
N LEU A 107 2.84 -10.72 -2.65
CA LEU A 107 2.21 -9.54 -2.09
C LEU A 107 2.58 -8.29 -2.85
N TYR A 108 3.83 -8.20 -3.29
CA TYR A 108 4.36 -7.03 -4.01
C TYR A 108 4.41 -7.27 -5.52
N ASP A 109 3.58 -8.19 -6.03
CA ASP A 109 3.34 -8.30 -7.48
C ASP A 109 2.82 -6.98 -8.06
N ILE A 110 2.01 -6.26 -7.26
CA ILE A 110 1.65 -4.85 -7.45
C ILE A 110 1.72 -4.15 -6.08
N VAL A 111 2.37 -2.99 -6.02
CA VAL A 111 2.42 -2.11 -4.85
C VAL A 111 2.03 -0.69 -5.26
N VAL A 112 0.98 -0.17 -4.66
CA VAL A 112 0.50 1.20 -4.85
C VAL A 112 1.01 2.05 -3.70
N VAL A 113 1.87 3.02 -4.01
CA VAL A 113 2.46 3.92 -3.03
C VAL A 113 1.47 5.02 -2.69
N LEU A 114 1.19 5.21 -1.40
CA LEU A 114 0.33 6.27 -0.90
C LEU A 114 1.19 7.43 -0.38
N GLY A 115 0.64 8.65 -0.44
CA GLY A 115 1.27 9.84 0.14
C GLY A 115 1.19 9.91 1.67
N GLN A 116 1.26 8.77 2.35
CA GLN A 116 1.24 8.74 3.82
C GLN A 116 2.65 9.02 4.34
N ASN A 117 2.77 10.06 5.17
CA ASN A 117 4.03 10.49 5.79
C ASN A 117 5.17 10.76 4.79
N ASP A 118 4.88 11.39 3.64
CA ASP A 118 5.85 11.59 2.56
C ASP A 118 6.28 13.05 2.29
N ASP A 119 5.44 14.05 2.61
CA ASP A 119 5.75 15.47 2.39
C ASP A 119 5.10 16.42 3.44
N PRO A 120 5.84 16.88 4.47
CA PRO A 120 7.17 16.41 4.86
C PRO A 120 7.08 15.05 5.58
N VAL A 121 8.15 14.26 5.49
CA VAL A 121 8.31 13.04 6.30
C VAL A 121 8.53 13.41 7.77
N VAL A 122 7.74 12.84 8.67
CA VAL A 122 7.86 12.97 10.12
C VAL A 122 8.33 11.63 10.71
N ALA A 123 9.51 11.63 11.33
CA ALA A 123 10.10 10.44 11.95
C ALA A 123 9.12 9.71 12.89
N GLY A 124 8.94 8.41 12.67
CA GLY A 124 8.13 7.54 13.52
C GLY A 124 6.62 7.66 13.33
N ALA A 125 6.14 8.53 12.42
CA ALA A 125 4.71 8.67 12.11
C ALA A 125 4.16 7.56 11.18
N GLY A 126 4.93 6.50 10.97
CA GLY A 126 4.62 5.38 10.10
C GLY A 126 5.31 5.45 8.75
N SER A 127 5.64 4.29 8.22
CA SER A 127 6.23 4.15 6.89
C SER A 127 5.58 3.01 6.13
N ALA A 128 5.91 2.91 4.83
CA ALA A 128 5.52 1.80 3.96
C ALA A 128 4.01 1.49 3.96
N ILE A 129 3.16 2.50 4.16
CA ILE A 129 1.71 2.32 4.08
C ILE A 129 1.30 2.31 2.61
N PHE A 130 1.07 1.10 2.10
CA PHE A 130 0.75 0.84 0.71
C PHE A 130 -0.66 0.26 0.53
N LEU A 131 -1.06 0.13 -0.73
CA LEU A 131 -2.05 -0.84 -1.18
C LEU A 131 -1.35 -1.93 -2.01
N HIS A 132 -1.48 -3.20 -1.63
CA HIS A 132 -0.78 -4.30 -2.30
C HIS A 132 -1.67 -5.56 -2.46
N VAL A 133 -1.11 -6.65 -2.98
CA VAL A 133 -1.84 -7.91 -3.15
C VAL A 133 -2.04 -8.60 -1.80
N ALA A 134 -3.27 -9.02 -1.51
CA ALA A 134 -3.63 -9.68 -0.28
C ALA A 134 -3.01 -11.08 -0.17
N ARG A 135 -2.67 -11.48 1.06
CA ARG A 135 -2.35 -12.87 1.38
C ARG A 135 -3.59 -13.74 1.12
N ALA A 136 -3.36 -15.05 0.97
CA ALA A 136 -4.44 -16.03 0.99
C ALA A 136 -5.32 -15.81 2.22
N GLU A 137 -6.64 -16.00 2.04
CA GLU A 137 -7.67 -15.80 3.05
C GLU A 137 -7.78 -14.37 3.62
N TYR A 138 -7.04 -13.39 3.06
CA TYR A 138 -7.01 -12.00 3.53
C TYR A 138 -6.55 -11.86 4.99
N SER A 139 -5.53 -12.63 5.38
CA SER A 139 -4.88 -12.42 6.69
C SER A 139 -4.35 -10.98 6.84
N PRO A 140 -4.33 -10.43 8.07
CA PRO A 140 -4.01 -9.01 8.28
C PRO A 140 -2.61 -8.60 7.81
N THR A 141 -2.48 -7.34 7.41
CA THR A 141 -1.21 -6.72 7.00
C THR A 141 -0.46 -6.14 8.21
N ALA A 142 0.69 -5.50 7.96
CA ALA A 142 1.42 -4.72 8.97
C ALA A 142 0.93 -3.26 9.11
N GLY A 143 -0.04 -2.82 8.30
CA GLY A 143 -0.55 -1.44 8.28
C GLY A 143 -1.10 -1.01 6.93
N CYS A 144 -0.76 -1.72 5.86
CA CYS A 144 -1.26 -1.51 4.50
C CYS A 144 -2.74 -1.88 4.31
N ALA A 145 -3.33 -1.44 3.21
CA ALA A 145 -4.50 -2.10 2.62
C ALA A 145 -4.05 -3.21 1.69
N ALA A 146 -4.87 -4.23 1.50
CA ALA A 146 -4.64 -5.21 0.46
C ALA A 146 -5.93 -5.72 -0.19
N LEU A 147 -5.86 -5.98 -1.50
CA LEU A 147 -6.94 -6.54 -2.33
C LEU A 147 -6.43 -7.80 -3.05
N SER A 148 -7.32 -8.63 -3.61
CA SER A 148 -6.84 -9.67 -4.52
C SER A 148 -6.13 -9.04 -5.74
N LEU A 149 -5.23 -9.79 -6.38
CA LEU A 149 -4.53 -9.30 -7.58
C LEU A 149 -5.51 -8.88 -8.70
N THR A 150 -6.62 -9.61 -8.85
CA THR A 150 -7.67 -9.29 -9.83
C THR A 150 -8.39 -8.00 -9.46
N ASP A 151 -8.82 -7.86 -8.20
CA ASP A 151 -9.55 -6.69 -7.72
C ASP A 151 -8.68 -5.43 -7.73
N LEU A 152 -7.39 -5.57 -7.42
CA LEU A 152 -6.43 -4.48 -7.48
C LEU A 152 -6.23 -3.97 -8.93
N GLN A 153 -6.14 -4.88 -9.90
CA GLN A 153 -6.08 -4.50 -11.32
C GLN A 153 -7.39 -3.88 -11.81
N ASP A 154 -8.53 -4.42 -11.38
CA ASP A 154 -9.85 -3.87 -11.70
C ASP A 154 -9.96 -2.43 -11.18
N PHE A 155 -9.60 -2.18 -9.92
CA PHE A 155 -9.52 -0.84 -9.35
C PHE A 155 -8.58 0.08 -10.14
N LEU A 156 -7.34 -0.34 -10.39
CA LEU A 156 -6.35 0.49 -11.09
C LEU A 156 -6.80 0.89 -12.49
N SER A 157 -7.58 0.04 -13.18
CA SER A 157 -8.10 0.31 -14.51
C SER A 157 -9.16 1.42 -14.56
N GLU A 158 -9.79 1.73 -13.41
CA GLU A 158 -10.83 2.75 -13.28
C GLU A 158 -10.41 3.98 -12.45
N ALA A 159 -9.31 3.86 -11.71
CA ALA A 159 -8.78 4.94 -10.90
C ALA A 159 -8.36 6.13 -11.79
N THR A 160 -8.61 7.33 -11.28
CA THR A 160 -8.24 8.59 -11.94
C THR A 160 -7.05 9.24 -11.25
N PRO A 161 -6.32 10.18 -11.88
CA PRO A 161 -5.18 10.85 -11.23
C PRO A 161 -5.50 11.54 -9.90
N ASP A 162 -6.75 11.96 -9.71
CA ASP A 162 -7.22 12.62 -8.48
C ASP A 162 -7.78 11.64 -7.43
N THR A 163 -7.77 10.33 -7.71
CA THR A 163 -8.29 9.31 -6.79
C THR A 163 -7.42 9.22 -5.54
N LEU A 164 -8.06 9.34 -4.38
CA LEU A 164 -7.44 9.09 -3.08
C LEU A 164 -7.74 7.67 -2.61
N LEU A 165 -6.86 7.13 -1.75
CA LEU A 165 -7.16 5.97 -0.93
C LEU A 165 -7.47 6.43 0.48
N CYS A 166 -8.67 6.11 0.96
CA CYS A 166 -9.15 6.47 2.28
C CYS A 166 -9.38 5.24 3.15
N PHE A 167 -8.93 5.29 4.40
CA PHE A 167 -9.35 4.34 5.44
C PHE A 167 -10.31 5.04 6.41
N LYS A 168 -11.45 4.40 6.71
CA LYS A 168 -12.47 4.95 7.61
C LYS A 168 -12.88 3.93 8.67
N ALA A 169 -12.92 4.36 9.92
CA ALA A 169 -13.33 3.55 11.07
C ALA A 169 -14.84 3.70 11.33
N GLN A 170 -15.67 3.28 10.37
CA GLN A 170 -17.14 3.44 10.35
C GLN A 170 -17.66 4.88 10.31
#